data_AF-A0A0G2JFJ9-F1
#
_entry.id   AF-A0A0G2JFJ9-F1
#
_cell.length_a   1.000
_cell.length_b   1.000
_cell.length_c   1.000
_cell.angle_alpha   90.00
_cell.angle_beta   90.00
_cell.angle_gamma   90.00
#
_symmetry.space_group_name_H-M   'P 1'
#
loop_
_entity.id
_entity.type
_entity.pdbx_description
1 polymer ?
#
loop_
_entity_poly.entity_id
_entity_poly.type
_entity_poly.pdbx_seq_one_letter_code
_entity_poly.pdbx_strand_id
1 'polypeptide(L)'
;MEIHLPRLPLMEIFSYLDAYSLLQVAQVNKNWNELASSDVLWRKLCQKRWFYCNMVTQQLLGKETWKEFFIYRTWQEHAKSRAKPEDFIYKEIPAEYGCFDLGKPRTAGKYQAVDYP
;
A
#
# COMPACT_ATOMS: atom_id res chain seq x y z
N MET A 1 -23.61 33.90 16.61
CA MET A 1 -22.37 34.22 15.87
C MET A 1 -21.88 32.93 15.22
N GLU A 2 -21.91 32.84 13.89
CA GLU A 2 -21.23 31.74 13.20
C GLU A 2 -19.74 32.07 13.11
N ILE A 3 -18.92 31.35 13.88
CA ILE A 3 -17.47 31.49 13.83
C ILE A 3 -16.99 30.63 12.66
N HIS A 4 -16.83 31.24 11.48
CA HIS A 4 -16.22 30.58 10.33
C HIS A 4 -14.71 30.55 10.52
N LEU A 5 -14.17 29.39 10.86
CA LEU A 5 -12.72 29.20 11.00
C LEU A 5 -12.08 29.27 9.60
N PRO A 6 -11.01 30.05 9.40
CA PRO A 6 -10.32 30.09 8.12
C PRO A 6 -9.75 28.73 7.70
N ARG A 7 -9.57 28.55 6.40
CA ARG A 7 -9.15 27.27 5.77
C ARG A 7 -7.85 26.70 6.36
N LEU A 8 -6.86 27.56 6.62
CA LEU A 8 -5.53 27.14 7.08
C LEU A 8 -5.52 26.59 8.52
N PRO A 9 -6.07 27.28 9.54
CA PRO A 9 -6.25 26.71 10.87
C PRO A 9 -7.04 25.40 10.86
N LEU A 10 -8.08 25.30 10.04
CA LEU A 10 -8.90 24.10 9.97
C LEU A 10 -8.13 22.91 9.40
N MET A 11 -7.32 23.14 8.35
CA MET A 11 -6.39 22.14 7.81
C MET A 11 -5.35 21.68 8.82
N GLU A 12 -4.84 22.61 9.65
CA GLU A 12 -3.89 22.28 10.71
C GLU A 12 -4.55 21.40 11.78
N ILE A 13 -5.78 21.72 12.21
CA ILE A 13 -6.57 20.88 13.12
C ILE A 13 -6.77 19.49 12.52
N PHE A 14 -7.17 19.39 11.26
CA PHE A 14 -7.39 18.11 10.59
C PHE A 14 -6.11 17.28 10.47
N SER A 15 -4.93 17.90 10.48
CA SER A 15 -3.66 17.20 10.43
C SER A 15 -3.33 16.39 11.70
N TYR A 16 -3.97 16.71 12.83
CA TYR A 16 -3.84 15.95 14.08
C TYR A 16 -4.78 14.75 14.17
N LEU A 17 -5.78 14.67 13.28
CA LEU A 17 -6.76 13.59 13.28
C LEU A 17 -6.17 12.30 12.71
N ASP A 18 -6.73 11.17 13.14
CA ASP A 18 -6.48 9.88 12.51
C ASP A 18 -7.34 9.72 11.24
N ALA A 19 -7.05 8.69 10.45
CA ALA A 19 -7.75 8.46 9.19
C ALA A 19 -9.26 8.25 9.37
N TYR A 20 -9.68 7.59 10.45
CA TYR A 20 -11.11 7.37 10.71
C TYR A 20 -11.83 8.67 11.04
N SER A 21 -11.30 9.48 11.95
CA SER A 21 -11.88 10.78 12.29
C SER A 21 -11.89 11.73 11.09
N LEU A 22 -10.86 11.69 10.24
CA LEU A 22 -10.81 12.49 9.02
C LEU A 22 -11.92 12.10 8.02
N LEU A 23 -12.26 10.81 7.92
CA LEU A 23 -13.42 10.34 7.13
C LEU A 23 -14.76 10.78 7.71
N GLN A 24 -14.89 10.90 9.04
CA GLN A 24 -16.09 11.42 9.69
C GLN A 24 -16.25 12.92 9.43
N VAL A 25 -15.17 13.69 9.58
CA VAL A 25 -15.12 15.13 9.27
C VAL A 25 -15.56 15.40 7.83
N ALA A 26 -15.15 14.56 6.87
CA ALA A 26 -15.52 14.70 5.48
C ALA A 26 -17.03 14.57 5.20
N GLN A 27 -17.81 14.00 6.12
CA GLN A 27 -19.25 13.82 5.97
C GLN A 27 -20.08 14.97 6.55
N VAL A 28 -19.45 15.93 7.26
CA VAL A 28 -20.16 17.02 7.96
C VAL A 28 -20.76 18.03 6.98
N ASN A 29 -19.97 18.51 6.02
CA ASN A 29 -20.43 19.44 4.97
C ASN A 29 -19.46 19.43 3.78
N LYS A 30 -19.83 20.09 2.67
CA LYS A 30 -19.04 20.12 1.43
C LYS A 30 -17.66 20.77 1.60
N ASN A 31 -17.57 21.86 2.37
CA ASN A 31 -16.29 22.55 2.61
C ASN A 31 -15.33 21.66 3.42
N TRP A 32 -15.84 21.00 4.45
CA TRP A 32 -15.07 20.06 5.27
C TRP A 32 -14.67 18.82 4.49
N ASN A 33 -15.52 18.35 3.56
CA ASN A 33 -15.20 17.26 2.66
C ASN A 33 -13.98 17.57 1.78
N GLU A 34 -13.96 18.77 1.18
CA GLU A 34 -12.84 19.20 0.33
C GLU A 34 -11.53 19.25 1.12
N LEU A 35 -11.57 19.83 2.32
CA LEU A 35 -10.40 19.94 3.18
C LEU A 35 -9.92 18.59 3.71
N ALA A 36 -10.83 17.76 4.21
CA ALA A 36 -10.51 16.44 4.73
C ALA A 36 -10.06 15.45 3.64
N SER A 37 -10.46 15.67 2.38
CA SER A 37 -9.99 14.89 1.24
C SER A 37 -8.70 15.44 0.63
N SER A 38 -8.08 16.46 1.24
CA SER A 38 -6.84 17.05 0.74
C SER A 38 -5.69 16.05 0.73
N ASP A 39 -5.07 15.91 -0.43
CA ASP A 39 -3.95 15.02 -0.69
C ASP A 39 -2.76 15.23 0.28
N VAL A 40 -2.52 16.49 0.70
CA VAL A 40 -1.46 16.84 1.65
C VAL A 40 -1.68 16.21 3.03
N LEU A 41 -2.94 16.14 3.50
CA LEU A 41 -3.27 15.52 4.79
C LEU A 41 -3.06 14.00 4.73
N TRP A 42 -3.56 13.36 3.66
CA TRP A 42 -3.41 11.92 3.46
C TRP A 42 -1.95 11.52 3.28
N ARG A 43 -1.12 12.35 2.62
CA ARG A 43 0.32 12.16 2.54
C ARG A 43 0.98 12.20 3.92
N LYS A 44 0.68 13.20 4.75
CA LYS A 44 1.21 13.30 6.13
C LYS A 44 0.81 12.07 6.97
N LEU A 45 -0.44 11.61 6.85
CA LEU A 45 -0.91 10.39 7.52
C LEU A 45 -0.12 9.15 7.07
N CYS A 46 0.11 9.00 5.76
CA CYS A 46 0.90 7.89 5.23
C CYS A 46 2.34 7.91 5.76
N GLN A 47 2.96 9.08 5.82
CA GLN A 47 4.31 9.25 6.35
C GLN A 47 4.37 8.93 7.84
N LYS A 48 3.40 9.37 8.63
CA LYS A 48 3.33 9.10 10.07
C LYS A 48 3.18 7.60 10.38
N ARG A 49 2.44 6.86 9.56
CA ARG A 49 2.19 5.42 9.78
C ARG A 49 3.28 4.52 9.20
N TRP A 50 3.85 4.84 8.04
CA TRP A 50 4.78 3.96 7.33
C TRP A 50 6.23 4.48 7.22
N PHE A 51 6.57 5.61 7.87
CA PHE A 51 7.88 6.28 8.00
C PHE A 51 8.66 6.61 6.71
N TYR A 52 8.50 5.85 5.62
CA TYR A 52 9.22 5.95 4.35
C TYR A 52 8.29 5.94 3.13
N CYS A 53 7.05 6.40 3.32
CA CYS A 53 6.11 6.52 2.21
C CYS A 53 6.40 7.77 1.39
N ASN A 54 6.86 7.61 0.15
CA ASN A 54 7.19 8.71 -0.78
C ASN A 54 6.43 8.55 -2.11
N MET A 55 6.50 9.57 -2.98
CA MET A 55 5.94 9.59 -4.33
C MET A 55 6.29 8.32 -5.11
N VAL A 56 7.51 7.80 -4.99
CA VAL A 56 7.94 6.54 -5.63
C VAL A 56 7.08 5.35 -5.20
N THR A 57 6.75 5.24 -3.92
CA THR A 57 5.89 4.17 -3.39
C THR A 57 4.46 4.33 -3.88
N GLN A 58 3.96 5.57 -3.98
CA GLN A 58 2.63 5.86 -4.54
C GLN A 58 2.56 5.50 -6.04
N GLN A 59 3.58 5.87 -6.81
CA GLN A 59 3.67 5.63 -8.25
C GLN A 59 3.78 4.14 -8.58
N LEU A 60 4.56 3.38 -7.80
CA LEU A 60 4.67 1.91 -7.94
C LEU A 60 3.33 1.19 -7.74
N LEU A 61 2.44 1.77 -6.93
CA LEU A 61 1.11 1.25 -6.67
C LEU A 61 0.06 1.75 -7.68
N GLY A 62 0.44 2.61 -8.62
CA GLY A 62 -0.44 3.16 -9.65
C GLY A 62 -1.64 3.91 -9.08
N LYS A 63 -1.50 4.56 -7.91
CA LYS A 63 -2.60 5.29 -7.26
C LYS A 63 -2.47 6.79 -7.49
N GLU A 64 -3.54 7.39 -7.99
CA GLU A 64 -3.58 8.80 -8.36
C GLU A 64 -3.63 9.71 -7.12
N THR A 65 -4.18 9.24 -6.00
CA THR A 65 -4.28 10.03 -4.75
C THR A 65 -3.68 9.32 -3.53
N TRP A 66 -3.18 10.10 -2.57
CA TRP A 66 -2.65 9.55 -1.31
C TRP A 66 -3.75 8.90 -0.44
N LYS A 67 -5.01 9.31 -0.61
CA LYS A 67 -6.16 8.71 0.07
C LYS A 67 -6.40 7.27 -0.38
N GLU A 68 -6.42 7.03 -1.69
CA GLU A 68 -6.54 5.68 -2.24
C GLU A 68 -5.37 4.79 -1.83
N PHE A 69 -4.16 5.34 -1.87
CA PHE A 69 -2.96 4.67 -1.40
C PHE A 69 -3.12 4.22 0.06
N PHE A 70 -3.56 5.13 0.95
CA PHE A 70 -3.75 4.84 2.37
C PHE A 70 -4.75 3.70 2.58
N ILE A 71 -5.91 3.78 1.92
CA ILE A 71 -6.98 2.78 2.04
C ILE A 71 -6.47 1.41 1.55
N TYR A 72 -5.85 1.39 0.38
CA TYR A 72 -5.33 0.15 -0.21
C TYR A 72 -4.26 -0.50 0.66
N ARG A 73 -3.31 0.28 1.18
CA ARG A 73 -2.24 -0.25 2.02
C ARG A 73 -2.76 -0.75 3.36
N THR A 74 -3.70 -0.03 3.96
CA THR A 74 -4.40 -0.47 5.18
C THR A 74 -5.16 -1.77 4.95
N TRP A 75 -5.84 -1.91 3.80
CA TRP A 75 -6.50 -3.16 3.43
C TRP A 75 -5.49 -4.31 3.29
N GLN A 76 -4.34 -4.10 2.65
CA GLN A 76 -3.29 -5.12 2.55
C GLN A 76 -2.77 -5.54 3.93
N GLU A 77 -2.57 -4.60 4.85
CA GLU A 77 -2.15 -4.91 6.23
C GLU A 77 -3.20 -5.79 6.92
N HIS A 78 -4.47 -5.42 6.83
CA HIS A 78 -5.54 -6.19 7.43
C HIS A 78 -5.68 -7.57 6.79
N ALA A 79 -5.59 -7.68 5.47
CA ALA A 79 -5.61 -8.95 4.76
C ALA A 79 -4.47 -9.86 5.25
N LYS A 80 -3.23 -9.33 5.36
CA LYS A 80 -2.08 -10.09 5.89
C LYS A 80 -2.25 -10.49 7.34
N SER A 81 -2.79 -9.61 8.19
CA SER A 81 -3.02 -9.93 9.61
C SER A 81 -4.09 -11.01 9.81
N ARG A 82 -5.00 -11.16 8.86
CA ARG A 82 -6.08 -12.15 8.86
C ARG A 82 -5.75 -13.39 8.02
N ALA A 83 -4.65 -13.35 7.27
CA ALA A 83 -4.25 -14.45 6.39
C ALA A 83 -3.89 -15.66 7.24
N LYS A 84 -4.44 -16.80 6.86
CA LYS A 84 -4.07 -18.09 7.43
C LYS A 84 -2.89 -18.68 6.66
N PRO A 85 -2.15 -19.63 7.23
CA PRO A 85 -1.05 -20.30 6.53
C PRO A 85 -1.44 -20.84 5.15
N GLU A 86 -2.69 -21.27 4.98
CA GLU A 86 -3.22 -21.83 3.73
C GLU A 86 -3.45 -20.76 2.64
N ASP A 87 -3.55 -19.49 3.00
CA ASP A 87 -3.71 -18.38 2.07
C ASP A 87 -2.37 -17.99 1.40
N PHE A 88 -1.26 -18.53 1.88
CA PHE A 88 0.07 -18.30 1.30
C PHE A 88 0.39 -19.37 0.26
N ILE A 89 0.50 -18.95 -1.01
CA ILE A 89 1.06 -19.80 -2.06
C ILE A 89 2.57 -19.91 -1.83
N TYR A 90 3.01 -21.01 -1.22
CA TYR A 90 4.43 -21.34 -1.17
C TYR A 90 4.86 -21.82 -2.56
N LYS A 91 5.61 -20.96 -3.26
CA LYS A 91 6.42 -21.42 -4.39
C LYS A 91 7.77 -21.79 -3.81
N GLU A 92 8.06 -23.09 -3.74
CA GLU A 92 9.44 -23.55 -3.56
C GLU A 92 10.30 -22.82 -4.60
N ILE A 93 11.29 -22.07 -4.13
CA ILE A 93 12.33 -21.57 -5.02
C ILE A 93 13.09 -22.83 -5.45
N PRO A 94 13.07 -23.22 -6.73
CA PRO A 94 13.81 -24.39 -7.18
C PRO A 94 15.26 -24.21 -6.75
N ALA A 95 15.81 -25.21 -6.05
CA ALA A 95 17.16 -25.17 -5.48
C ALA A 95 18.27 -24.92 -6.53
N GLU A 96 17.92 -25.00 -7.81
CA GLU A 96 18.76 -24.73 -8.97
C GLU A 96 19.24 -23.27 -9.12
N TYR A 97 18.70 -22.31 -8.35
CA TYR A 97 19.28 -20.95 -8.25
C TYR A 97 20.22 -20.75 -7.04
N GLY A 98 20.51 -21.82 -6.29
CA GLY A 98 21.31 -21.81 -5.09
C GLY A 98 22.57 -22.66 -5.16
N CYS A 99 23.34 -22.60 -6.25
CA CYS A 99 24.74 -23.03 -6.21
C CYS A 99 25.58 -22.39 -7.34
N PHE A 100 26.48 -21.48 -6.97
CA PHE A 100 27.69 -21.28 -7.75
C PHE A 100 28.60 -22.50 -7.55
N ASP A 101 28.25 -23.63 -8.19
CA ASP A 101 29.10 -24.81 -8.21
C ASP A 101 30.26 -24.61 -9.19
N LEU A 102 31.39 -24.20 -8.62
CA LEU A 102 32.71 -24.49 -9.16
C LEU A 102 32.87 -26.01 -9.29
N GLY A 103 32.66 -26.54 -10.50
CA GLY A 103 33.42 -27.69 -10.99
C GLY A 103 32.69 -29.02 -11.20
N LYS A 104 32.08 -29.18 -12.39
CA LYS A 104 32.02 -30.38 -13.28
C LYS A 104 31.42 -31.71 -12.74
N PRO A 105 31.14 -32.73 -13.61
CA PRO A 105 30.69 -32.72 -15.01
C PRO A 105 29.44 -33.61 -15.26
N ARG A 106 28.68 -33.24 -16.31
CA ARG A 106 27.84 -34.04 -17.22
C ARG A 106 27.62 -35.53 -16.89
N THR A 107 26.36 -35.96 -16.72
CA THR A 107 25.86 -37.22 -17.30
C THR A 107 24.35 -37.18 -17.56
N ALA A 108 23.93 -37.97 -18.55
CA ALA A 108 22.69 -37.94 -19.29
C ALA A 108 21.41 -38.26 -18.50
N GLY A 109 20.32 -37.59 -18.85
CA GLY A 109 18.94 -38.01 -18.55
C GLY A 109 17.98 -37.41 -19.58
N LYS A 110 17.36 -38.27 -20.37
CA LYS A 110 16.58 -37.97 -21.57
C LYS A 110 15.25 -37.28 -21.23
N TYR A 111 14.91 -36.22 -21.94
CA TYR A 111 13.52 -35.78 -22.10
C TYR A 111 13.16 -35.72 -23.59
N GLN A 112 12.27 -36.63 -23.94
CA GLN A 112 11.46 -36.75 -25.15
C GLN A 112 10.03 -36.88 -24.56
N ALA A 113 8.96 -36.22 -24.99
CA ALA A 113 8.65 -35.58 -26.25
C ALA A 113 7.83 -34.30 -26.02
N VAL A 114 7.97 -33.40 -26.98
CA VAL A 114 7.00 -32.38 -27.36
C VAL A 114 5.71 -33.04 -27.86
N ASP A 115 4.56 -32.51 -27.42
CA ASP A 115 3.44 -32.13 -28.30
C ASP A 115 2.29 -31.57 -27.44
N TYR A 116 1.88 -30.33 -27.73
CA TYR A 116 0.54 -29.84 -27.40
C TYR A 116 0.04 -28.97 -28.56
N PRO A 117 -1.29 -28.98 -28.82
CA PRO A 117 -1.93 -28.57 -30.07
C PRO A 117 -1.95 -27.06 -30.31
#